data_AF-A0A7M7IU57-F1
#
_entry.id   AF-A0A7M7IU57-F1
#
_cell.length_a   1.000
_cell.length_b   1.000
_cell.length_c   1.000
_cell.angle_alpha   90.00
_cell.angle_beta   90.00
_cell.angle_gamma   90.00
#
_symmetry.space_group_name_H-M   'P 1'
#
loop_
_entity.id
_entity.type
_entity.pdbx_description
1 polymer ?
#
loop_
_entity_poly.entity_id
_entity_poly.type
_entity_poly.pdbx_seq_one_letter_code
_entity_poly.pdbx_strand_id
1 'polypeptide(L)'
;MNIIRILEAGSFNIIFQVGIDRSNGSSWLLLPATLVVRPDNTFEVKVDGNLVNEGSLLDDFTPPVNPPLEIKDPNDKRPEDWDEREKIPDPTAVKPEDWDEDAPVQIVDENDQVPEGWLEDEPPTIPNPDSVKLVDWDEEMYGE
;
A
#
# COMPACT_ATOMS: atom_id res chain seq x y z
N MET A 1 33.47 -19.48 -5.63
CA MET A 1 34.02 -20.19 -4.45
C MET A 1 34.30 -19.13 -3.40
N ASN A 2 33.57 -19.12 -2.28
CA ASN A 2 33.81 -18.15 -1.21
C ASN A 2 34.89 -18.71 -0.28
N ILE A 3 35.88 -17.89 0.09
CA ILE A 3 36.97 -18.30 0.97
C ILE A 3 36.93 -17.41 2.20
N ILE A 4 36.76 -18.04 3.37
CA ILE A 4 36.86 -17.36 4.66
C ILE A 4 38.28 -17.61 5.20
N ARG A 5 38.99 -16.54 5.53
CA ARG A 5 40.31 -16.60 6.18
C ARG A 5 40.24 -15.84 7.49
N ILE A 6 40.58 -16.51 8.58
CA ILE A 6 40.74 -15.89 9.90
C ILE A 6 42.16 -15.31 9.98
N LEU A 7 42.29 -14.06 10.38
CA LEU A 7 43.57 -13.37 10.58
C LEU A 7 43.93 -13.31 12.07
N GLU A 8 45.15 -12.88 12.38
CA GLU A 8 45.59 -12.69 13.76
C GLU A 8 44.77 -11.60 14.47
N ALA A 9 44.57 -11.77 15.78
CA ALA A 9 43.75 -10.92 16.64
C ALA A 9 42.23 -10.92 16.38
N GLY A 10 41.66 -11.99 15.82
CA GLY A 10 40.20 -12.19 15.76
C GLY A 10 39.49 -11.42 14.64
N SER A 11 40.24 -10.79 13.73
CA SER A 11 39.71 -10.26 12.48
C SER A 11 39.50 -11.40 11.49
N PHE A 12 38.45 -11.33 10.66
CA PHE A 12 38.25 -12.30 9.58
C PHE A 12 38.00 -11.60 8.24
N ASN A 13 38.56 -12.20 7.19
CA ASN A 13 38.39 -11.75 5.82
C ASN A 13 37.55 -12.75 5.06
N ILE A 14 36.50 -12.27 4.40
CA ILE A 14 35.67 -13.06 3.50
C ILE A 14 35.97 -12.57 2.08
N ILE A 15 36.48 -13.47 1.24
CA ILE A 15 36.71 -13.22 -0.18
C ILE A 15 35.57 -13.85 -0.97
N PHE A 16 34.87 -13.04 -1.75
CA PHE A 16 33.74 -13.43 -2.58
C PHE A 16 33.80 -12.73 -3.95
N GLN A 17 32.94 -13.12 -4.88
CA GLN A 17 32.83 -12.46 -6.19
C GLN A 17 31.53 -11.65 -6.24
N VAL A 18 31.61 -10.40 -6.71
CA VAL A 18 30.45 -9.55 -6.95
C VAL A 18 30.18 -9.51 -8.45
N GLY A 19 28.93 -9.79 -8.82
CA GLY A 19 28.45 -9.64 -10.20
C GLY A 19 28.00 -8.22 -10.46
N ILE A 20 28.60 -7.56 -11.46
CA ILE A 20 28.16 -6.24 -11.93
C ILE A 20 27.45 -6.44 -13.28
N ASP A 21 26.22 -5.95 -13.38
CA ASP A 21 25.49 -5.96 -14.65
C ASP A 21 26.12 -4.95 -15.61
N ARG A 22 26.40 -5.39 -16.83
CA ARG A 22 26.70 -4.46 -17.91
C ARG A 22 25.37 -4.14 -18.54
N SER A 23 25.09 -2.85 -18.75
CA SER A 23 23.84 -2.27 -19.27
C SER A 23 23.25 -2.88 -20.56
N ASN A 24 23.88 -3.89 -21.14
CA ASN A 24 23.47 -4.68 -22.29
C ASN A 24 22.92 -6.08 -21.93
N GLY A 25 22.72 -6.40 -20.65
CA GLY A 25 21.93 -7.55 -20.18
C GLY A 25 22.43 -8.94 -20.57
N SER A 26 23.64 -9.04 -21.13
CA SER A 26 24.14 -10.27 -21.78
C SER A 26 25.40 -10.85 -21.13
N SER A 27 26.02 -10.14 -20.18
CA SER A 27 27.20 -10.66 -19.47
C SER A 27 27.41 -9.99 -18.13
N TRP A 28 27.44 -10.79 -17.07
CA TRP A 28 27.88 -10.38 -15.74
C TRP A 28 29.40 -10.31 -15.68
N LEU A 29 29.97 -9.20 -15.18
CA LEU A 29 31.38 -9.16 -14.81
C LEU A 29 31.52 -9.60 -13.35
N LEU A 30 32.36 -10.61 -13.09
CA LEU A 30 32.68 -11.05 -11.74
C LEU A 30 33.96 -10.34 -11.26
N LEU A 31 33.83 -9.46 -10.26
CA LEU A 31 34.98 -8.81 -9.62
C LEU A 31 35.28 -9.45 -8.26
N PRO A 32 36.57 -9.56 -7.88
CA PRO A 32 36.93 -10.02 -6.54
C PRO A 32 36.54 -8.95 -5.52
N ALA A 33 35.83 -9.36 -4.48
CA ALA A 33 35.48 -8.53 -3.34
C ALA A 33 36.05 -9.14 -2.05
N THR A 34 36.48 -8.27 -1.15
CA THR A 34 36.96 -8.64 0.19
C THR A 34 36.15 -7.86 1.22
N LEU A 35 35.51 -8.60 2.13
CA LEU A 35 34.91 -8.05 3.34
C LEU A 35 35.89 -8.32 4.49
N VAL A 36 36.35 -7.26 5.14
CA VAL A 36 37.19 -7.32 6.34
C VAL A 36 36.31 -6.99 7.52
N VAL A 37 36.23 -7.88 8.50
CA VAL A 37 35.52 -7.64 9.76
C VAL A 37 36.54 -7.62 10.90
N ARG A 38 36.46 -6.57 11.71
CA ARG A 38 37.37 -6.31 12.82
C ARG A 38 36.71 -6.63 14.18
N PRO A 39 37.49 -6.83 15.25
CA PRO A 39 36.97 -7.16 16.58
C PRO A 39 36.23 -6.00 17.27
N ASP A 40 36.40 -4.78 16.77
CA ASP A 40 35.69 -3.58 17.22
C ASP A 40 34.28 -3.46 16.60
N ASN A 41 33.80 -4.51 15.94
CA ASN A 41 32.52 -4.60 15.22
C ASN A 41 32.42 -3.67 14.00
N THR A 42 33.53 -3.14 13.50
CA THR A 42 33.56 -2.41 12.23
C THR A 42 33.79 -3.37 11.05
N PHE A 43 33.30 -2.98 9.87
CA PHE A 43 33.53 -3.70 8.63
C PHE A 43 33.99 -2.77 7.50
N GLU A 44 34.76 -3.33 6.57
CA GLU A 44 35.15 -2.69 5.32
C GLU A 44 34.88 -3.63 4.15
N VAL A 45 34.24 -3.11 3.10
CA VAL A 45 34.03 -3.82 1.83
C VAL A 45 34.93 -3.21 0.77
N LYS A 46 35.75 -4.05 0.14
CA LYS A 46 36.64 -3.68 -0.96
C LYS A 46 36.26 -4.46 -2.21
N VAL A 47 36.10 -3.78 -3.34
CA VAL A 47 35.89 -4.40 -4.67
C VAL A 47 37.08 -4.06 -5.55
N ASP A 48 37.75 -5.09 -6.08
CA ASP A 48 38.99 -4.94 -6.87
C ASP A 48 40.09 -4.13 -6.16
N GLY A 49 40.14 -4.25 -4.82
CA GLY A 49 41.08 -3.51 -3.96
C GLY A 49 40.65 -2.09 -3.57
N ASN A 50 39.57 -1.56 -4.15
CA ASN A 50 39.05 -0.23 -3.81
C ASN A 50 38.00 -0.31 -2.69
N LEU A 51 38.10 0.54 -1.67
CA LEU A 51 37.12 0.65 -0.59
C LEU A 51 35.80 1.21 -1.17
N VAL A 52 34.73 0.43 -1.07
CA VAL A 52 33.40 0.83 -1.55
C VAL A 52 32.43 1.14 -0.42
N ASN A 53 32.65 0.56 0.76
CA ASN A 53 31.79 0.77 1.92
C ASN A 53 32.56 0.48 3.21
N GLU A 54 32.30 1.26 4.25
CA GLU A 54 32.81 1.05 5.61
C GLU A 54 31.71 1.42 6.62
N GLY A 55 31.67 0.74 7.76
CA GLY A 55 30.65 1.00 8.76
C GLY A 55 30.74 0.11 10.00
N SER A 56 29.76 0.25 10.88
CA SER A 56 29.55 -0.56 12.09
C SER A 56 28.56 -1.68 11.80
N LEU A 57 28.90 -2.92 12.16
CA LEU A 57 27.96 -4.04 12.09
C LEU A 57 26.76 -3.85 13.03
N LEU A 58 26.89 -3.01 14.06
CA LEU A 58 25.84 -2.81 15.06
C LEU A 58 24.83 -1.74 14.62
N ASP A 59 25.28 -0.71 13.90
CA ASP A 59 24.49 0.49 13.63
C ASP A 59 24.04 0.59 12.16
N ASP A 60 24.85 0.11 11.22
CA ASP A 60 24.64 0.33 9.78
C ASP A 60 23.93 -0.84 9.07
N PHE A 61 23.39 -1.79 9.85
CA PHE A 61 22.64 -2.94 9.31
C PHE A 61 21.13 -2.75 9.43
N THR A 62 20.39 -3.09 8.37
CA THR A 62 18.93 -3.14 8.36
C THR A 62 18.48 -4.55 7.98
N PRO A 63 17.85 -5.33 8.87
CA PRO A 63 17.41 -4.99 10.22
C PRO A 63 18.57 -4.85 11.23
N PRO A 64 18.37 -4.10 12.32
CA PRO A 64 19.39 -3.91 13.36
C PRO A 64 19.76 -5.25 13.98
N VAL A 65 21.07 -5.48 14.16
CA VAL A 65 21.61 -6.70 14.78
C VAL A 65 21.26 -6.76 16.27
N ASN A 66 21.21 -5.58 16.91
CA ASN A 66 20.77 -5.47 18.29
C ASN A 66 19.25 -5.26 18.34
N PRO A 67 18.55 -5.97 19.24
CA PRO A 67 17.14 -5.67 19.47
C PRO A 67 17.00 -4.21 19.92
N PRO A 68 15.88 -3.54 19.58
CA PRO A 68 15.61 -2.18 20.03
C PRO A 68 15.73 -2.09 21.56
N LEU A 69 16.35 -1.02 22.05
CA LEU A 69 16.45 -0.75 23.50
C LEU A 69 15.06 -0.57 24.14
N GLU A 70 14.07 -0.18 23.34
CA GLU A 70 12.69 0.03 23.76
C GLU A 70 11.75 -0.79 22.86
N ILE A 71 10.90 -1.59 23.49
CA ILE A 71 9.80 -2.31 22.85
C ILE A 71 8.48 -1.74 23.38
N LYS A 72 7.44 -1.68 22.53
CA LYS A 72 6.08 -1.34 22.99
C LYS A 72 5.60 -2.42 23.95
N ASP A 73 5.02 -2.02 25.08
CA ASP A 73 4.49 -2.98 26.05
C ASP A 73 3.30 -3.74 25.42
N PRO A 74 3.37 -5.09 25.32
CA PRO A 74 2.30 -5.88 24.72
C PRO A 74 0.98 -5.82 25.51
N ASN A 75 1.00 -5.33 26.75
CA ASN A 75 -0.18 -5.14 27.58
C ASN A 75 -0.74 -3.71 27.51
N ASP A 76 -0.05 -2.79 26.84
CA ASP A 76 -0.51 -1.43 26.68
C ASP A 76 -1.75 -1.42 25.78
N LYS A 77 -2.85 -0.89 26.32
CA LYS A 77 -4.13 -0.75 25.64
C LYS A 77 -4.57 0.69 25.78
N ARG A 78 -4.93 1.28 24.65
CA ARG A 78 -5.60 2.57 24.63
C ARG A 78 -6.85 2.49 25.53
N PRO A 79 -7.07 3.48 26.42
CA PRO A 79 -8.30 3.56 27.22
C PRO A 79 -9.56 3.57 26.35
N GLU A 80 -10.69 3.11 26.90
CA GLU A 80 -11.98 3.15 26.19
C GLU A 80 -12.44 4.58 25.87
N ASP A 81 -12.08 5.54 26.74
CA ASP A 81 -12.37 6.97 26.58
C ASP A 81 -11.32 7.73 25.74
N TRP A 82 -10.42 7.02 25.05
CA TRP A 82 -9.37 7.65 24.26
C TRP A 82 -9.91 8.22 22.95
N ASP A 83 -9.95 9.56 22.85
CA ASP A 83 -10.46 10.27 21.68
C ASP A 83 -9.35 10.53 20.64
N GLU A 84 -9.43 9.86 19.50
CA GLU A 84 -8.48 10.01 18.38
C GLU A 84 -8.98 10.95 17.28
N ARG A 85 -10.09 11.65 17.51
CA ARG A 85 -10.67 12.53 16.49
C ARG A 85 -9.79 13.77 16.30
N GLU A 86 -9.17 13.90 15.12
CA GLU A 86 -8.38 15.09 14.74
C GLU A 86 -9.22 16.38 14.70
N LYS A 87 -10.52 16.25 14.41
CA LYS A 87 -11.48 17.36 14.37
C LYS A 87 -12.71 16.99 15.16
N ILE A 88 -13.11 17.88 16.06
CA ILE A 88 -14.37 17.81 16.79
C ILE A 88 -15.33 18.87 16.23
N PRO A 89 -16.63 18.56 16.10
CA PRO A 89 -17.62 19.57 15.74
C PRO A 89 -17.63 20.68 16.81
N ASP A 90 -17.76 21.93 16.38
CA ASP A 90 -17.80 23.06 17.30
C ASP A 90 -19.06 22.95 18.18
N PRO A 91 -18.93 22.86 19.51
CA PRO A 91 -20.07 22.72 20.41
C PRO A 91 -20.98 23.96 20.44
N THR A 92 -20.52 25.10 19.91
CA THR A 92 -21.27 26.35 19.83
C THR A 92 -21.88 26.62 18.46
N ALA A 93 -21.56 25.81 17.46
CA ALA A 93 -22.16 25.94 16.14
C ALA A 93 -23.64 25.54 16.19
N VAL A 94 -24.50 26.50 15.92
CA VAL A 94 -25.94 26.29 15.79
C VAL A 94 -26.29 26.32 14.30
N LYS A 95 -27.09 25.35 13.88
CA LYS A 95 -27.64 25.30 12.52
C LYS A 95 -28.40 26.62 12.23
N PRO A 96 -28.14 27.29 11.09
CA PRO A 96 -28.84 28.54 10.75
C PRO A 96 -30.36 28.34 10.66
N GLU A 97 -31.13 29.40 10.95
CA GLU A 97 -32.60 29.37 10.92
C GLU A 97 -33.16 29.03 9.51
N ASP A 98 -32.45 29.43 8.45
CA ASP A 98 -32.83 29.18 7.05
C ASP A 98 -32.41 27.79 6.54
N TRP A 99 -31.78 26.95 7.36
CA TRP A 99 -31.42 25.59 6.95
C TRP A 99 -32.57 24.62 7.19
N ASP A 100 -33.25 24.26 6.11
CA ASP A 100 -34.28 23.23 6.09
C ASP A 100 -33.64 21.85 5.80
N GLU A 101 -33.76 20.91 6.74
CA GLU A 101 -33.28 19.53 6.58
C GLU A 101 -34.23 18.65 5.74
N ASP A 102 -35.48 19.08 5.61
CA ASP A 102 -36.53 18.37 4.89
C ASP A 102 -36.68 18.88 3.45
N ALA A 103 -35.88 19.89 3.06
CA ALA A 103 -35.89 20.42 1.71
C ALA A 103 -35.45 19.34 0.69
N PRO A 104 -36.15 19.21 -0.44
CA PRO A 104 -35.81 18.23 -1.45
C PRO A 104 -34.47 18.59 -2.12
N VAL A 105 -33.65 17.56 -2.41
CA VAL A 105 -32.35 17.73 -3.09
C VAL A 105 -32.52 18.28 -4.52
N GLN A 106 -33.67 18.01 -5.14
CA GLN A 106 -34.01 18.45 -6.49
C GLN A 106 -35.34 19.20 -6.46
N ILE A 107 -35.38 20.33 -7.13
CA ILE A 107 -36.59 21.12 -7.38
C ILE A 107 -36.93 21.03 -8.87
N VAL A 108 -38.21 20.97 -9.19
CA VAL A 108 -38.67 21.02 -10.58
C VAL A 108 -38.43 22.43 -11.11
N ASP A 109 -37.87 22.56 -12.31
CA ASP A 109 -37.76 23.85 -12.97
C ASP A 109 -39.13 24.25 -13.53
N GLU A 110 -39.73 25.29 -12.95
CA GLU A 110 -41.04 25.80 -13.36
C GLU A 110 -41.04 26.39 -14.79
N ASN A 111 -39.86 26.66 -15.36
CA ASN A 111 -39.73 27.17 -16.73
C ASN A 111 -39.46 26.07 -17.75
N ASP A 112 -39.29 24.82 -17.33
CA ASP A 112 -39.03 23.72 -18.24
C ASP A 112 -40.27 23.43 -19.10
N GLN A 113 -40.06 23.29 -20.41
CA GLN A 113 -41.12 23.05 -21.37
C GLN A 113 -40.86 21.75 -22.09
N VAL A 114 -41.89 20.90 -22.13
CA VAL A 114 -41.84 19.64 -22.89
C VAL A 114 -41.54 19.96 -24.36
N PRO A 115 -40.52 19.34 -24.98
CA PRO A 115 -40.15 19.62 -26.36
C PRO A 115 -41.28 19.39 -27.37
N GLU A 116 -41.32 20.19 -28.44
CA GLU A 116 -42.23 19.97 -29.56
C GLU A 116 -41.95 18.59 -30.19
N GLY A 117 -42.93 17.68 -30.11
CA GLY A 117 -42.82 16.30 -30.61
C GLY A 117 -42.62 15.22 -29.54
N TRP A 118 -42.63 15.58 -28.26
CA TRP A 118 -42.70 14.60 -27.17
C TRP A 118 -44.02 13.83 -27.19
N LEU A 119 -43.94 12.50 -27.21
CA LEU A 119 -45.11 11.60 -27.23
C LEU A 119 -45.44 11.15 -25.81
N GLU A 120 -46.26 11.92 -25.08
CA GLU A 120 -46.65 11.60 -23.69
C GLU A 120 -47.44 10.28 -23.56
N ASP A 121 -48.16 9.90 -24.62
CA ASP A 121 -49.02 8.71 -24.64
C ASP A 121 -48.27 7.42 -25.01
N GLU A 122 -46.98 7.50 -25.39
CA GLU A 122 -46.22 6.30 -25.77
C GLU A 122 -45.76 5.52 -24.52
N PRO A 123 -45.93 4.18 -24.49
CA PRO A 123 -45.45 3.39 -23.37
C PRO A 123 -43.92 3.55 -23.20
N PRO A 124 -43.42 3.71 -21.95
CA PRO A 124 -41.99 3.92 -21.70
C PRO A 124 -41.13 2.70 -22.06
N THR A 125 -41.77 1.55 -22.23
CA THR A 125 -41.12 0.29 -22.57
C THR A 125 -41.88 -0.40 -23.68
N ILE A 126 -41.14 -0.93 -24.66
CA ILE A 126 -41.70 -1.76 -25.73
C ILE A 126 -41.49 -3.23 -25.35
N PRO A 127 -42.55 -4.03 -25.17
CA PRO A 127 -42.40 -5.45 -24.87
C PRO A 127 -41.75 -6.16 -26.06
N ASN A 128 -40.79 -7.04 -25.78
CA ASN A 128 -40.12 -7.81 -26.82
C ASN A 128 -41.11 -8.83 -27.43
N PRO A 129 -41.42 -8.75 -28.75
CA PRO A 129 -42.38 -9.64 -29.38
C PRO A 129 -41.94 -11.12 -29.39
N ASP A 130 -40.64 -11.39 -29.29
CA ASP A 130 -40.09 -12.75 -29.25
C ASP A 130 -40.00 -13.31 -27.82
N SER A 131 -40.48 -12.57 -26.82
CA SER A 131 -40.48 -13.02 -25.42
C SER A 131 -41.53 -14.11 -25.23
N VAL A 132 -41.09 -15.37 -25.30
CA VAL A 132 -41.91 -16.55 -25.00
C VAL A 132 -41.42 -17.18 -23.71
N LYS A 133 -42.34 -17.36 -22.76
CA LYS A 133 -42.09 -18.09 -21.53
C LYS A 133 -41.73 -19.54 -21.87
N LEU A 134 -40.61 -20.05 -21.34
CA LEU A 134 -40.18 -21.42 -21.60
C LEU A 134 -41.21 -22.41 -21.06
N VAL A 135 -41.38 -23.55 -21.76
CA VAL A 135 -42.36 -24.59 -21.38
C VAL A 135 -42.11 -25.19 -19.99
N ASP A 136 -40.86 -25.19 -19.55
CA ASP A 136 -40.43 -25.69 -18.24
C ASP A 136 -40.34 -24.58 -17.18
N TRP A 137 -40.89 -23.39 -17.44
CA TRP A 137 -40.94 -22.34 -16.42
C TRP A 137 -42.05 -22.63 -15.40
N ASP A 138 -41.66 -22.80 -14.15
CA ASP A 138 -42.56 -22.96 -13.02
C ASP A 138 -42.76 -21.62 -12.30
N GLU A 139 -43.94 -21.02 -12.49
CA GLU A 139 -44.32 -19.74 -11.87
C GLU A 139 -44.39 -19.80 -10.34
N GLU A 140 -44.74 -20.97 -9.78
CA GLU A 140 -44.87 -21.15 -8.34
C GLU A 140 -43.50 -21.22 -7.66
N MET A 141 -42.52 -21.83 -8.34
CA MET A 141 -41.16 -21.99 -7.81
C MET A 141 -40.21 -20.82 -8.14
N TYR A 142 -40.39 -20.16 -9.29
CA TYR A 142 -39.44 -19.15 -9.79
C TYR A 142 -40.04 -17.74 -9.97
N GLY A 143 -41.34 -17.56 -9.73
CA GLY A 143 -42.03 -16.27 -9.88
C GLY A 143 -42.50 -15.97 -11.31
N GLU A 144 -43.21 -14.85 -11.48
CA GLU A 144 -43.58 -14.30 -12.80
C GLU A 144 -42.39 -13.68 -13.54
#